data_AF-A0A8S1GPK3-F1
#
_entry.id   AF-A0A8S1GPK3-F1
#
_cell.length_a   1.000
_cell.length_b   1.000
_cell.length_c   1.000
_cell.angle_alpha   90.00
_cell.angle_beta   90.00
_cell.angle_gamma   90.00
#
_symmetry.space_group_name_H-M   'P 1'
#
loop_
_entity.id
_entity.type
_entity.pdbx_description
1 polymer ?
#
loop_
_entity_poly.entity_id
_entity_poly.type
_entity_poly.pdbx_seq_one_letter_code
_entity_poly.pdbx_strand_id
1 'polypeptide(L)'
;MRGLRYINDPTEVILRVALDTELSGEWAAAVGLFLLANEPTNAAILLSSEISEALRAQNQERTVELVEVAEEFKRVQRGCNLSEFSTLSLLVDLSVLFDRCSREDAEQAFHISKSLRLIPTEPESVSVIVSEFHMVPQKVREVLPDACHNLMKCLVDSCIRSSVTGRTSPLSSCEN
;
A
#
# COMPACT_ATOMS: atom_id res chain seq x y z
N MET A 1 -4.20 -38.69 -40.62
CA MET A 1 -4.51 -38.22 -39.25
C MET A 1 -3.24 -37.60 -38.66
N ARG A 2 -3.14 -36.27 -38.62
CA ARG A 2 -2.04 -35.58 -37.95
C ARG A 2 -2.46 -35.39 -36.48
N GLY A 3 -1.82 -36.14 -35.57
CA GLY A 3 -2.06 -36.00 -34.15
C GLY A 3 -1.66 -34.60 -33.69
N LEU A 4 -2.63 -33.83 -33.20
CA LEU A 4 -2.37 -32.68 -32.36
C LEU A 4 -1.63 -33.20 -31.12
N ARG A 5 -0.32 -32.91 -31.03
CA ARG A 5 0.37 -33.02 -29.74
C ARG A 5 -0.28 -31.98 -28.86
N TYR A 6 -1.08 -32.44 -27.89
CA TYR A 6 -1.53 -31.61 -26.80
C TYR A 6 -0.31 -30.93 -26.18
N ILE A 7 -0.40 -29.62 -25.97
CA ILE A 7 0.61 -28.84 -25.24
C ILE A 7 0.73 -29.52 -23.88
N ASN A 8 1.87 -30.16 -23.61
CA ASN A 8 2.07 -30.98 -22.40
C ASN A 8 2.16 -30.12 -21.12
N ASP A 9 2.20 -28.80 -21.23
CA ASP A 9 2.06 -27.84 -20.14
C ASP A 9 1.67 -26.45 -20.72
N PRO A 10 0.44 -25.94 -20.47
CA PRO A 10 0.01 -24.65 -21.00
C PRO A 10 0.67 -23.45 -20.29
N THR A 11 1.46 -23.67 -19.24
CA THR A 11 2.02 -22.62 -18.38
C THR A 11 2.77 -21.54 -19.16
N GLU A 12 3.62 -21.90 -20.13
CA GLU A 12 4.36 -20.92 -20.94
C GLU A 12 3.43 -20.02 -21.78
N VAL A 13 2.34 -20.59 -22.29
CA VAL A 13 1.34 -19.85 -23.07
C VAL A 13 0.57 -18.91 -22.15
N ILE A 14 0.13 -19.40 -20.99
CA ILE A 14 -0.58 -18.58 -19.99
C ILE A 14 0.32 -17.43 -19.53
N LEU A 15 1.59 -17.69 -19.24
CA LEU A 15 2.56 -16.67 -18.84
C LEU A 15 2.77 -15.62 -19.93
N ARG A 16 2.86 -16.03 -21.21
CA ARG A 16 2.94 -15.07 -22.31
C ARG A 16 1.71 -14.17 -22.38
N VAL A 17 0.52 -14.77 -22.27
CA VAL A 17 -0.74 -13.99 -22.27
C VAL A 17 -0.78 -13.07 -21.06
N ALA A 18 -0.35 -13.51 -19.88
CA ALA A 18 -0.28 -12.66 -18.68
C ALA A 18 0.55 -11.39 -18.91
N LEU A 19 1.73 -11.55 -19.53
CA LEU A 19 2.61 -10.42 -19.86
C LEU A 19 2.00 -9.48 -20.91
N ASP A 20 1.36 -10.02 -21.95
CA ASP A 20 0.70 -9.20 -22.98
C ASP A 20 -0.52 -8.44 -22.39
N THR A 21 -1.25 -9.07 -21.47
CA THR A 21 -2.37 -8.48 -20.71
C THR A 21 -1.88 -7.39 -19.76
N GLU A 22 -0.76 -7.60 -19.06
CA GLU A 22 -0.10 -6.59 -18.23
C GLU A 22 0.27 -5.35 -19.05
N LEU A 23 0.93 -5.54 -20.22
CA LEU A 23 1.32 -4.46 -21.12
C LEU A 23 0.12 -3.68 -21.67
N SER A 24 -1.06 -4.32 -21.74
CA SER A 24 -2.31 -3.69 -22.16
C SER A 24 -2.99 -2.88 -21.05
N GLY A 25 -2.48 -2.94 -19.81
CA GLY A 25 -3.00 -2.24 -18.65
C GLY A 25 -4.12 -2.98 -17.91
N GLU A 26 -4.44 -4.21 -18.31
CA GLU A 26 -5.48 -5.04 -17.68
C GLU A 26 -4.93 -5.79 -16.45
N TRP A 27 -4.52 -5.04 -15.43
CA TRP A 27 -3.79 -5.56 -14.27
C TRP A 27 -4.51 -6.72 -13.56
N ALA A 28 -5.83 -6.64 -13.36
CA ALA A 28 -6.58 -7.65 -12.63
C ALA A 28 -6.58 -9.00 -13.37
N ALA A 29 -6.75 -8.96 -14.69
CA ALA A 29 -6.68 -10.15 -15.53
C ALA A 29 -5.25 -10.72 -15.56
N ALA A 30 -4.23 -9.86 -15.66
CA ALA A 30 -2.83 -10.27 -15.64
C ALA A 30 -2.45 -10.97 -14.32
N VAL A 31 -2.87 -10.44 -13.17
CA VAL A 31 -2.67 -11.09 -11.85
C VAL A 31 -3.26 -12.50 -11.83
N GLY A 32 -4.51 -12.65 -12.29
CA GLY A 32 -5.15 -13.96 -12.37
C GLY A 32 -4.39 -14.94 -13.28
N LEU A 33 -3.91 -14.47 -14.43
CA LEU A 33 -3.12 -15.28 -15.36
C LEU A 33 -1.76 -15.68 -14.78
N PHE A 34 -1.07 -14.78 -14.07
CA PHE A 34 0.18 -15.13 -13.37
C PHE A 34 -0.05 -16.22 -12.32
N LEU A 35 -1.13 -16.12 -11.54
CA LEU A 35 -1.47 -17.16 -10.56
C LEU A 35 -1.80 -18.50 -11.23
N LEU A 36 -2.52 -18.49 -12.36
CA LEU A 36 -2.80 -19.69 -13.15
C LEU A 36 -1.53 -20.31 -13.76
N ALA A 37 -0.55 -19.48 -14.13
CA ALA A 37 0.77 -19.91 -14.58
C ALA A 37 1.72 -20.30 -13.44
N ASN A 38 1.24 -20.32 -12.18
CA ASN A 38 2.06 -20.61 -10.99
C ASN A 38 3.27 -19.65 -10.84
N GLU A 39 3.08 -18.38 -11.22
CA GLU A 39 4.05 -17.29 -11.12
C GLU A 39 3.59 -16.22 -10.09
N PRO A 40 3.42 -16.58 -8.80
CA PRO A 40 2.89 -15.66 -7.79
C PRO A 40 3.80 -14.46 -7.52
N THR A 41 5.10 -14.59 -7.79
CA THR A 41 6.05 -13.47 -7.63
C THR A 41 5.77 -12.36 -8.64
N ASN A 42 5.45 -12.69 -9.89
CA ASN A 42 5.10 -11.68 -10.89
C ASN A 42 3.79 -10.97 -10.54
N ALA A 43 2.80 -11.72 -10.04
CA ALA A 43 1.56 -11.13 -9.52
C ALA A 43 1.82 -10.13 -8.37
N ALA A 44 2.71 -10.47 -7.42
CA ALA A 44 3.06 -9.59 -6.32
C ALA A 44 3.78 -8.31 -6.78
N ILE A 45 4.67 -8.43 -7.77
CA ILE A 45 5.39 -7.28 -8.37
C ILE A 45 4.40 -6.34 -9.05
N LEU A 46 3.48 -6.89 -9.86
CA LEU A 46 2.45 -6.12 -10.55
C LEU A 46 1.55 -5.40 -9.55
N LEU A 47 0.98 -6.12 -8.58
CA LEU A 47 0.15 -5.50 -7.53
C LEU A 47 0.89 -4.42 -6.75
N SER A 48 2.17 -4.64 -6.43
CA SER A 48 2.99 -3.63 -5.74
C SER A 48 3.19 -2.37 -6.60
N SER A 49 3.39 -2.53 -7.90
CA SER A 49 3.51 -1.39 -8.82
C SER A 49 2.20 -0.60 -8.91
N GLU A 50 1.09 -1.30 -9.09
CA GLU A 50 -0.25 -0.71 -9.21
C GLU A 50 -0.69 0.01 -7.94
N ILE A 51 -0.49 -0.59 -6.76
CA ILE A 51 -0.81 0.05 -5.46
C ILE A 51 0.04 1.29 -5.25
N SER A 52 1.36 1.19 -5.50
CA SER A 52 2.27 2.34 -5.37
C SER A 52 1.85 3.50 -6.29
N GLU A 53 1.45 3.21 -7.53
CA GLU A 53 0.94 4.23 -8.45
C GLU A 53 -0.39 4.83 -7.98
N ALA A 54 -1.36 4.01 -7.56
CA ALA A 54 -2.66 4.47 -7.11
C ALA A 54 -2.56 5.37 -5.87
N LEU A 55 -1.68 5.02 -4.92
CA LEU A 55 -1.40 5.81 -3.73
C LEU A 55 -0.79 7.18 -4.08
N ARG A 56 0.23 7.22 -4.96
CA ARG A 56 0.84 8.48 -5.42
C ARG A 56 -0.13 9.34 -6.22
N ALA A 57 -1.01 8.72 -7.01
CA ALA A 57 -2.07 9.39 -7.74
C ALA A 57 -3.25 9.83 -6.85
N GLN A 58 -3.24 9.45 -5.56
CA GLN A 58 -4.34 9.68 -4.61
C GLN A 58 -5.70 9.15 -5.12
N ASN A 59 -5.67 8.06 -5.89
CA ASN A 59 -6.87 7.43 -6.44
C ASN A 59 -7.41 6.40 -5.44
N GLN A 60 -8.29 6.85 -4.54
CA GLN A 60 -8.82 6.02 -3.46
C GLN A 60 -9.64 4.83 -3.97
N GLU A 61 -10.48 5.02 -4.99
CA GLU A 61 -11.30 3.96 -5.57
C GLU A 61 -10.41 2.82 -6.10
N ARG A 62 -9.43 3.15 -6.96
CA ARG A 62 -8.46 2.17 -7.49
C ARG A 62 -7.63 1.52 -6.38
N THR A 63 -7.26 2.29 -5.35
CA THR A 63 -6.48 1.76 -4.21
C THR A 63 -7.28 0.69 -3.46
N VAL A 64 -8.58 0.91 -3.22
CA VAL A 64 -9.44 -0.07 -2.54
C VAL A 64 -9.52 -1.36 -3.34
N GLU A 65 -9.80 -1.28 -4.64
CA GLU A 65 -9.87 -2.46 -5.53
C GLU A 65 -8.56 -3.26 -5.52
N LEU A 66 -7.42 -2.57 -5.65
CA LEU A 66 -6.10 -3.21 -5.65
C LEU A 66 -5.77 -3.87 -4.32
N VAL A 67 -6.12 -3.24 -3.20
CA VAL A 67 -5.88 -3.77 -1.85
C VAL A 67 -6.75 -4.99 -1.58
N GLU A 68 -8.00 -5.00 -2.06
CA GLU A 68 -8.87 -6.19 -1.96
C GLU A 68 -8.25 -7.39 -2.69
N VAL A 69 -7.78 -7.20 -3.92
CA VAL A 69 -7.09 -8.26 -4.69
C VAL A 69 -5.77 -8.67 -4.01
N ALA A 70 -5.01 -7.72 -3.47
CA ALA A 70 -3.76 -8.03 -2.76
C ALA A 70 -3.99 -8.82 -1.46
N GLU A 71 -5.04 -8.52 -0.70
CA GLU A 71 -5.41 -9.29 0.49
C GLU A 71 -5.88 -10.71 0.15
N GLU A 72 -6.62 -10.88 -0.94
CA GLU A 72 -6.96 -12.22 -1.45
C GLU A 72 -5.70 -12.99 -1.86
N PHE A 73 -4.82 -12.36 -2.65
CA PHE A 73 -3.52 -12.93 -3.02
C PHE A 73 -2.72 -13.36 -1.79
N LYS A 74 -2.61 -12.51 -0.77
CA LYS A 74 -1.87 -12.80 0.47
C LYS A 74 -2.38 -14.04 1.20
N ARG A 75 -3.68 -14.34 1.13
CA ARG A 75 -4.31 -15.49 1.77
C ARG A 75 -4.05 -16.82 1.04
N VAL A 76 -3.97 -16.78 -0.29
CA VAL A 76 -3.96 -17.99 -1.11
C VAL A 76 -2.59 -18.34 -1.68
N GLN A 77 -1.69 -17.36 -1.81
CA GLN A 77 -0.41 -17.56 -2.48
C GLN A 77 0.46 -18.60 -1.76
N ARG A 78 1.16 -19.41 -2.55
CA ARG A 78 2.25 -20.28 -2.10
C ARG A 78 3.42 -20.11 -3.06
N GLY A 79 4.63 -19.95 -2.53
CA GLY A 79 5.84 -19.85 -3.36
C GLY A 79 6.15 -18.45 -3.89
N CYS A 80 5.44 -17.40 -3.45
CA CYS A 80 5.87 -16.04 -3.70
C CYS A 80 7.24 -15.79 -3.07
N ASN A 81 8.10 -15.06 -3.78
CA ASN A 81 9.34 -14.55 -3.21
C ASN A 81 9.06 -13.72 -1.95
N LEU A 82 9.82 -13.94 -0.87
CA LEU A 82 9.60 -13.29 0.41
C LEU A 82 9.80 -11.76 0.35
N SER A 83 10.76 -11.28 -0.44
CA SER A 83 11.02 -9.85 -0.63
C SER A 83 9.84 -9.15 -1.30
N GLU A 84 9.32 -9.75 -2.38
CA GLU A 84 8.17 -9.18 -3.10
C GLU A 84 6.89 -9.26 -2.28
N PHE A 85 6.69 -10.36 -1.54
CA PHE A 85 5.58 -10.49 -0.61
C PHE A 85 5.63 -9.44 0.51
N SER A 86 6.82 -9.18 1.05
CA SER A 86 7.03 -8.18 2.10
C SER A 86 6.81 -6.77 1.56
N THR A 87 7.26 -6.48 0.34
CA THR A 87 7.03 -5.20 -0.34
C THR A 87 5.54 -4.96 -0.56
N LEU A 88 4.81 -5.95 -1.08
CA LEU A 88 3.36 -5.86 -1.24
C LEU A 88 2.65 -5.63 0.09
N SER A 89 3.06 -6.36 1.14
CA SER A 89 2.46 -6.23 2.47
C SER A 89 2.65 -4.83 3.05
N LEU A 90 3.84 -4.25 2.92
CA LEU A 90 4.11 -2.88 3.36
C LEU A 90 3.28 -1.84 2.60
N LEU A 91 3.08 -2.03 1.30
CA LEU A 91 2.23 -1.14 0.49
C LEU A 91 0.76 -1.23 0.89
N VAL A 92 0.28 -2.43 1.22
CA VAL A 92 -1.07 -2.60 1.77
C VAL A 92 -1.20 -1.91 3.12
N ASP A 93 -0.23 -2.07 4.04
CA ASP A 93 -0.29 -1.37 5.32
C ASP A 93 -0.21 0.16 5.17
N LEU A 94 0.58 0.65 4.20
CA LEU A 94 0.61 2.07 3.84
C LEU A 94 -0.75 2.53 3.28
N SER A 95 -1.47 1.71 2.52
CA SER A 95 -2.81 2.08 2.06
C SER A 95 -3.78 2.35 3.23
N VAL A 96 -3.65 1.58 4.31
CA VAL A 96 -4.43 1.80 5.54
C VAL A 96 -4.02 3.13 6.19
N LEU A 97 -2.73 3.46 6.21
CA LEU A 97 -2.27 4.78 6.69
C LEU A 97 -2.89 5.92 5.87
N PHE A 98 -2.90 5.81 4.54
CA PHE A 98 -3.52 6.82 3.65
C PHE A 98 -5.03 6.96 3.93
N ASP A 99 -5.74 5.85 4.11
CA ASP A 99 -7.18 5.87 4.45
C ASP A 99 -7.44 6.52 5.82
N ARG A 100 -6.61 6.28 6.84
CA ARG A 100 -6.74 6.99 8.13
C ARG A 100 -6.48 8.49 8.00
N CYS A 101 -5.48 8.86 7.20
CA CYS A 101 -5.20 10.27 6.93
C CYS A 101 -6.38 10.95 6.21
N SER A 102 -6.98 10.30 5.21
CA SER A 102 -8.10 10.86 4.46
C SER A 102 -9.39 10.97 5.27
N ARG A 103 -9.58 10.09 6.27
CA ARG A 103 -10.68 10.14 7.24
C ARG A 103 -10.42 11.08 8.43
N GLU A 104 -9.29 11.78 8.43
CA GLU A 104 -8.87 12.67 9.50
C GLU A 104 -8.70 11.99 10.88
N ASP A 105 -8.47 10.66 10.87
CA ASP A 105 -8.26 9.82 12.06
C ASP A 105 -6.79 9.88 12.47
N ALA A 106 -6.40 11.02 13.04
CA ALA A 106 -5.01 11.35 13.36
C ALA A 106 -4.37 10.41 14.40
N GLU A 107 -5.16 9.93 15.38
CA GLU A 107 -4.69 9.00 16.41
C GLU A 107 -4.30 7.66 15.77
N GLN A 108 -5.20 7.08 14.98
CA GLN A 108 -4.93 5.80 14.32
C GLN A 108 -3.84 5.93 13.25
N ALA A 109 -3.81 7.03 12.50
CA ALA A 109 -2.75 7.30 11.52
C ALA A 109 -1.37 7.38 12.19
N PHE A 110 -1.26 8.05 13.35
CA PHE A 110 -0.02 8.10 14.12
C PHE A 110 0.41 6.71 14.61
N HIS A 111 -0.52 5.93 15.14
CA HIS A 111 -0.22 4.57 15.62
C HIS A 111 0.28 3.66 14.50
N ILE A 112 -0.35 3.69 13.33
CA ILE A 112 0.10 2.90 12.16
C ILE A 112 1.49 3.37 11.72
N SER A 113 1.71 4.68 11.61
CA SER A 113 3.02 5.22 11.22
C SER A 113 4.13 4.76 12.17
N LYS A 114 3.89 4.82 13.48
CA LYS A 114 4.82 4.35 14.51
C LYS A 114 5.10 2.85 14.39
N SER A 115 4.08 2.04 14.09
CA SER A 115 4.22 0.59 13.88
C SER A 115 5.05 0.27 12.63
N LEU A 116 4.83 1.00 11.53
CA LEU A 116 5.54 0.77 10.27
C LEU A 116 7.01 1.15 10.34
N ARG A 117 7.38 2.11 11.21
CA ARG A 117 8.75 2.61 11.38
C ARG A 117 9.41 3.12 10.09
N LEU A 118 8.60 3.54 9.11
CA LEU A 118 9.08 4.11 7.85
C LEU A 118 9.25 5.64 7.92
N ILE A 119 8.50 6.28 8.82
CA ILE A 119 8.52 7.74 9.04
C ILE A 119 8.93 7.98 10.50
N PRO A 120 10.00 8.76 10.76
CA PRO A 120 10.37 9.11 12.12
C PRO A 120 9.26 9.88 12.82
N THR A 121 8.76 9.34 13.92
CA THR A 121 7.73 9.98 14.77
C THR A 121 8.33 10.57 16.06
N GLU A 122 9.57 10.22 16.38
CA GLU A 122 10.32 10.67 17.56
C GLU A 122 11.72 11.15 17.12
N PRO A 123 12.27 12.24 17.69
CA PRO A 123 13.58 12.78 17.30
C PRO A 123 14.72 11.75 17.33
N GLU A 124 14.69 10.84 18.31
CA GLU A 124 15.69 9.81 18.53
C GLU A 124 15.68 8.74 17.43
N SER A 125 14.53 8.54 16.76
CA SER A 125 14.36 7.56 15.69
C SER A 125 14.90 8.02 14.34
N VAL A 126 15.16 9.32 14.17
CA VAL A 126 15.54 9.93 12.87
C VAL A 126 16.83 9.33 12.32
N SER A 127 17.89 9.26 13.14
CA SER A 127 19.20 8.78 12.69
C SER A 127 19.15 7.32 12.23
N VAL A 128 18.43 6.48 12.98
CA VAL A 128 18.26 5.06 12.67
C VAL A 128 17.49 4.89 11.36
N ILE A 129 16.31 5.48 11.24
CA ILE A 129 15.46 5.33 10.05
C ILE A 129 16.14 5.88 8.79
N VAL A 130 16.82 7.03 8.89
CA VAL A 130 17.58 7.59 7.76
C VAL A 130 18.74 6.67 7.36
N SER A 131 19.44 6.08 8.34
CA SER A 131 20.53 5.14 8.06
C SER A 131 20.04 3.85 7.40
N GLU A 132 18.83 3.38 7.75
CA GLU A 132 18.21 2.17 7.22
C GLU A 132 17.40 2.41 5.94
N PHE A 133 17.21 3.66 5.51
CA PHE A 133 16.37 4.01 4.35
C PHE A 133 16.77 3.27 3.06
N HIS A 134 18.06 2.99 2.88
CA HIS A 134 18.57 2.24 1.73
C HIS A 134 18.10 0.78 1.68
N MET A 135 17.62 0.22 2.79
CA MET A 135 17.02 -1.12 2.88
C MET A 135 15.53 -1.12 2.54
N VAL A 136 14.89 0.05 2.44
CA VAL A 136 13.46 0.15 2.11
C VAL A 136 13.27 -0.17 0.61
N PRO A 137 12.34 -1.08 0.26
CA PRO A 137 12.06 -1.42 -1.14
C PRO A 137 11.74 -0.19 -1.98
N GLN A 138 12.19 -0.17 -3.23
CA GLN A 138 12.02 1.01 -4.10
C GLN A 138 10.55 1.44 -4.24
N LYS A 139 9.63 0.50 -4.44
CA LYS A 139 8.19 0.80 -4.57
C LYS A 139 7.58 1.44 -3.32
N VAL A 140 8.09 1.08 -2.13
CA VAL A 140 7.71 1.71 -0.87
C VAL A 140 8.34 3.11 -0.77
N ARG A 141 9.62 3.27 -1.14
CA ARG A 141 10.29 4.59 -1.16
C ARG A 141 9.58 5.60 -2.06
N GLU A 142 8.98 5.16 -3.16
CA GLU A 142 8.22 6.00 -4.08
C GLU A 142 7.00 6.66 -3.42
N VAL A 143 6.29 5.96 -2.50
CA VAL A 143 5.10 6.47 -1.80
C VAL A 143 5.40 7.22 -0.50
N LEU A 144 6.61 7.07 0.06
CA LEU A 144 6.95 7.68 1.35
C LEU A 144 6.84 9.22 1.39
N PRO A 145 7.20 9.99 0.34
CA PRO A 145 7.01 11.43 0.35
C PRO A 145 5.54 11.85 0.59
N ASP A 146 4.61 11.21 -0.11
CA ASP A 146 3.17 11.47 0.03
C ASP A 146 2.64 10.98 1.39
N ALA A 147 3.12 9.82 1.87
CA ALA A 147 2.79 9.31 3.19
C ALA A 147 3.20 10.29 4.30
N CYS A 148 4.42 10.83 4.22
CA CYS A 148 4.92 11.86 5.14
C CYS A 148 4.05 13.11 5.09
N HIS A 149 3.73 13.60 3.89
CA HIS A 149 2.91 14.80 3.72
C HIS A 149 1.52 14.61 4.32
N ASN A 150 0.83 13.52 3.98
CA ASN A 150 -0.52 13.21 4.44
C ASN A 150 -0.58 13.03 5.96
N LEU A 151 0.40 12.32 6.53
CA LEU A 151 0.49 12.16 7.98
C LEU A 151 0.70 13.50 8.70
N MET A 152 1.69 14.29 8.26
CA MET A 152 1.96 15.59 8.88
C MET A 152 0.75 16.52 8.81
N LYS A 153 0.09 16.58 7.64
CA LYS A 153 -1.12 17.35 7.45
C LYS A 153 -2.23 16.90 8.41
N CYS A 154 -2.50 15.60 8.47
CA CYS A 154 -3.52 15.02 9.34
C CYS A 154 -3.28 15.37 10.83
N LEU A 155 -2.04 15.26 11.29
CA LEU A 155 -1.65 15.58 12.67
C LEU A 155 -1.76 17.08 12.97
N VAL A 156 -1.31 17.94 12.07
CA VAL A 156 -1.40 19.40 12.22
C VAL A 156 -2.85 19.85 12.26
N ASP A 157 -3.69 19.37 11.35
CA ASP A 157 -5.10 19.71 11.29
C ASP A 157 -5.84 19.28 12.58
N SER A 158 -5.50 18.11 13.11
CA SER A 158 -6.00 17.62 14.40
C SER A 158 -5.58 18.50 15.59
N CYS A 159 -4.31 18.91 15.64
CA CYS A 159 -3.80 19.86 16.64
C CYS A 159 -4.52 21.21 16.58
N ILE A 160 -4.71 21.76 15.38
CA ILE A 160 -5.41 23.04 15.19
C ILE A 160 -6.86 22.91 15.69
N ARG A 161 -7.59 21.87 15.30
CA ARG A 161 -8.98 21.64 15.77
C ARG A 161 -9.06 21.50 17.29
N SER A 162 -8.13 20.77 17.90
CA SER A 162 -8.06 20.61 19.35
C SER A 162 -7.78 21.94 20.06
N SER A 163 -6.94 22.80 19.47
CA SER A 163 -6.65 24.13 20.03
C SER A 163 -7.83 25.12 19.92
N VAL A 164 -8.66 24.99 18.87
CA VAL A 164 -9.85 25.83 18.66
C VAL A 164 -10.98 25.41 19.60
N THR A 165 -11.22 24.11 19.73
CA THR A 165 -12.25 23.57 20.65
C THR A 165 -11.88 23.79 22.13
N GLY A 166 -10.59 23.81 22.48
CA GLY A 166 -10.12 24.21 23.81
C GLY A 166 -10.32 25.70 24.15
N ARG A 167 -10.54 26.58 23.16
CA ARG A 167 -10.76 28.02 23.37
C ARG A 167 -12.23 28.42 23.50
N THR A 168 -13.18 27.54 23.19
CA THR A 168 -14.63 27.83 23.23
C THR A 168 -15.33 27.35 24.50
N SER A 169 -14.61 27.06 25.60
CA SER A 169 -15.25 26.92 26.91
C SER A 169 -15.71 28.30 27.40
N PRO A 170 -17.02 28.62 27.43
CA PRO A 170 -17.48 29.87 27.97
C PRO A 170 -17.42 29.79 29.49
N LEU A 171 -16.92 30.88 30.07
CA LEU A 171 -17.10 31.27 31.47
C LEU A 171 -18.52 30.90 31.95
N SER A 172 -18.62 29.99 32.92
CA SER A 172 -19.75 29.94 33.86
C SER A 172 -19.22 30.14 35.27
N SER A 173 -18.77 31.37 35.53
CA SER A 173 -18.78 31.93 36.87
C SER A 173 -19.63 33.19 36.83
N CYS A 174 -20.53 33.28 37.82
CA CYS A 174 -21.27 34.42 38.33
C CYS A 174 -22.79 34.47 38.03
N GLU A 175 -23.54 34.68 39.12
CA GLU A 175 -24.97 35.01 39.29
C GLU A 175 -25.92 33.78 39.34
N ASN A 176 -26.54 33.37 40.47
CA ASN A 176 -26.93 34.02 41.73
C ASN A 176 -26.70 33.09 42.95
#